data_AF-A0A3L8DYH4-F1
#
_entry.id   AF-A0A3L8DYH4-F1
#
_cell.length_a   1.000
_cell.length_b   1.000
_cell.length_c   1.000
_cell.angle_alpha   90.00
_cell.angle_beta   90.00
_cell.angle_gamma   90.00
#
_symmetry.space_group_name_H-M   'P 1'
#
loop_
_entity.id
_entity.type
_entity.pdbx_description
1 polymer ?
#
loop_
_entity_poly.entity_id
_entity_poly.type
_entity_poly.pdbx_seq_one_letter_code
_entity_poly.pdbx_strand_id
1 'polypeptide(L)'
;MEQSEHDLLEEANNVATLGEYFAWVQRCDECIEQLEEKSRAKRKIVASSPTSDLQEWFTQHVIEPTLTTLEEFQERDSGWALSSILNLTISINKYNPLHAGCYIKLPEEITTKKAVINVHSMDNACFTWSVVAALYPAERNTERESSYPHYTTVLNLQGIEFPVTLKNIAKFERLNNISINVYTIKEKKKEEEQLTIVPIRLTDEKMDKHANLLYVQDAQDNNVGHFACIKNLSRLVSSQINKKNGQKYICEW
;
A
#
# COMPACT_ATOMS: atom_id res chain seq x y z
N MET A 1 26.64 -19.01 16.03
CA MET A 1 25.80 -18.39 17.08
C MET A 1 26.02 -19.21 18.33
N GLU A 2 25.59 -20.47 18.37
CA GLU A 2 26.00 -21.41 19.44
C GLU A 2 27.52 -21.55 19.59
N GLN A 3 28.28 -21.63 18.48
CA GLN A 3 29.75 -21.70 18.54
C GLN A 3 30.41 -20.43 19.10
N SER A 4 29.99 -19.25 18.63
CA SER A 4 30.54 -17.95 19.07
C SER A 4 30.22 -17.65 20.55
N GLU A 5 29.09 -18.18 21.05
CA GLU A 5 28.66 -18.04 22.43
C GLU A 5 29.44 -18.98 23.36
N HIS A 6 29.68 -20.23 22.93
CA HIS A 6 30.51 -21.20 23.66
C HIS A 6 31.96 -20.70 23.80
N ASP A 7 32.52 -20.13 22.73
CA ASP A 7 33.88 -19.60 22.70
C ASP A 7 34.05 -18.42 23.70
N LEU A 8 33.04 -17.54 23.85
CA LEU A 8 33.06 -16.43 24.81
C LEU A 8 33.04 -16.90 26.28
N LEU A 9 32.33 -18.00 26.57
CA LEU A 9 32.26 -18.61 27.90
C LEU A 9 33.56 -19.33 28.28
N GLU A 10 34.22 -19.99 27.32
CA GLU A 10 35.56 -20.55 27.54
C GLU A 10 36.62 -19.45 27.70
N GLU A 11 36.53 -18.37 26.93
CA GLU A 11 37.44 -17.21 27.05
C GLU A 11 37.31 -16.51 28.41
N ALA A 12 36.11 -16.42 28.98
CA ALA A 12 35.86 -15.78 30.27
C ALA A 12 36.69 -16.39 31.42
N ASN A 13 36.94 -17.70 31.37
CA ASN A 13 37.74 -18.42 32.37
C ASN A 13 39.25 -18.25 32.21
N ASN A 14 39.71 -17.66 31.08
CA ASN A 14 41.12 -17.51 30.72
C ASN A 14 41.59 -16.05 30.70
N VAL A 15 40.73 -15.08 31.05
CA VAL A 15 41.09 -13.66 31.16
C VAL A 15 41.98 -13.44 32.39
N ALA A 16 43.26 -13.12 32.18
CA ALA A 16 44.23 -12.97 33.27
C ALA A 16 44.72 -11.52 33.43
N THR A 17 44.57 -10.68 32.42
CA THR A 17 45.06 -9.30 32.41
C THR A 17 43.97 -8.28 32.09
N LEU A 18 44.18 -7.02 32.49
CA LEU A 18 43.23 -5.93 32.25
C LEU A 18 43.00 -5.68 30.75
N GLY A 19 44.04 -5.88 29.92
CA GLY A 19 43.93 -5.74 28.46
C GLY A 19 43.09 -6.84 27.81
N GLU A 20 43.23 -8.08 28.28
CA GLU A 20 42.40 -9.21 27.85
C GLU A 20 40.95 -9.04 28.30
N TYR A 21 40.73 -8.46 29.48
CA TYR A 21 39.39 -8.14 29.96
C TYR A 21 38.68 -7.14 29.05
N PHE A 22 39.34 -6.05 28.66
CA PHE A 22 38.72 -5.08 27.75
C PHE A 22 38.46 -5.66 26.35
N ALA A 23 39.36 -6.50 25.84
CA ALA A 23 39.16 -7.17 24.55
C ALA A 23 37.98 -8.17 24.61
N TRP A 24 37.82 -8.87 25.73
CA TRP A 24 36.70 -9.77 25.96
C TRP A 24 35.37 -9.03 26.07
N VAL A 25 35.32 -7.92 26.84
CA VAL A 25 34.12 -7.06 26.93
C VAL A 25 33.70 -6.54 25.56
N GLN A 26 34.64 -6.07 24.74
CA GLN A 26 34.32 -5.59 23.39
C GLN A 26 33.70 -6.68 22.50
N ARG A 27 34.17 -7.93 22.59
CA ARG A 27 33.57 -9.07 21.87
C ARG A 27 32.20 -9.45 22.42
N CYS A 28 31.99 -9.31 23.73
CA CYS A 28 30.66 -9.48 24.31
C CYS A 28 29.69 -8.43 23.76
N ASP A 29 30.11 -7.16 23.68
CA ASP A 29 29.29 -6.08 23.11
C ASP A 29 28.94 -6.33 21.63
N GLU A 30 29.91 -6.77 20.82
CA GLU A 30 29.69 -7.17 19.42
C GLU A 30 28.73 -8.37 19.29
N CYS A 31 28.81 -9.33 20.21
CA CYS A 31 27.88 -10.46 20.25
C CYS A 31 26.46 -10.03 20.66
N ILE A 32 26.34 -9.10 21.60
CA ILE A 32 25.06 -8.51 22.03
C ILE A 32 24.42 -7.75 20.85
N GLU A 33 25.17 -6.93 20.13
CA GLU A 33 24.64 -6.22 18.94
C GLU A 33 24.13 -7.20 17.86
N GLN A 34 24.84 -8.29 17.61
CA GLN A 34 24.39 -9.33 16.68
C GLN A 34 23.12 -10.05 17.14
N LEU A 35 22.96 -10.26 18.45
CA LEU A 35 21.75 -10.84 19.03
C LEU A 35 20.58 -9.86 18.95
N GLU A 36 20.81 -8.58 19.22
CA GLU A 36 19.81 -7.53 19.04
C GLU A 36 19.36 -7.42 17.57
N GLU A 37 20.28 -7.48 16.61
CA GLU A 37 19.98 -7.45 15.18
C GLU A 37 19.17 -8.68 14.73
N LYS A 38 19.51 -9.87 15.23
CA LYS A 38 18.72 -11.09 14.96
C LYS A 38 17.36 -11.08 15.63
N SER A 39 17.22 -10.49 16.82
CA SER A 39 15.93 -10.34 17.51
C SER A 39 14.97 -9.38 16.77
N ARG A 40 15.50 -8.43 16.00
CA ARG A 40 14.70 -7.56 15.10
C ARG A 40 14.03 -8.34 13.96
N ALA A 41 14.41 -9.60 13.72
CA ALA A 41 13.84 -10.43 12.68
C ALA A 41 12.74 -11.35 13.20
N LYS A 42 11.49 -10.88 13.08
CA LYS A 42 10.31 -11.62 12.57
C LYS A 42 9.07 -10.72 12.68
N ARG A 43 8.84 -9.89 11.67
CA ARG A 43 7.52 -9.27 11.46
C ARG A 43 6.56 -10.38 11.03
N LYS A 44 5.98 -11.10 11.98
CA LYS A 44 4.90 -12.04 11.70
C LYS A 44 3.62 -11.22 11.51
N ILE A 45 3.14 -11.14 10.27
CA ILE A 45 1.84 -10.53 9.98
C ILE A 45 0.78 -11.56 10.36
N VAL A 46 -0.07 -11.21 11.32
CA VAL A 46 -1.19 -12.06 11.75
C VAL A 46 -2.48 -11.27 11.55
N ALA A 47 -3.43 -11.83 10.80
CA ALA A 47 -4.74 -11.25 10.57
C ALA A 47 -5.76 -11.82 11.58
N SER A 48 -6.69 -10.99 12.05
CA SER A 48 -7.84 -11.40 12.86
C SER A 48 -9.14 -11.16 12.11
N SER A 49 -10.13 -12.03 12.32
CA SER A 49 -11.49 -11.87 11.80
C SER A 49 -12.27 -10.83 12.64
N PRO A 50 -13.21 -10.06 12.06
CA PRO A 50 -14.01 -9.07 12.79
C PRO A 50 -14.84 -9.62 13.96
N THR A 51 -15.06 -10.94 14.00
CA THR A 51 -15.92 -11.63 14.97
C THR A 51 -15.16 -12.33 16.09
N SER A 52 -13.83 -12.33 16.05
CA SER A 52 -13.01 -13.00 17.05
C SER A 52 -12.86 -12.15 18.32
N ASP A 53 -12.93 -12.77 19.49
CA ASP A 53 -12.57 -12.11 20.75
C ASP A 53 -11.11 -11.64 20.64
N LEU A 54 -10.90 -10.33 20.63
CA LEU A 54 -9.58 -9.71 20.50
C LEU A 54 -8.65 -10.12 21.64
N GLN A 55 -9.20 -10.37 22.83
CA GLN A 55 -8.41 -10.80 23.98
C GLN A 55 -7.90 -12.23 23.79
N GLU A 56 -8.77 -13.13 23.32
CA GLU A 56 -8.39 -14.51 23.02
C GLU A 56 -7.37 -14.58 21.88
N TRP A 57 -7.61 -13.84 20.79
CA TRP A 57 -6.69 -13.79 19.66
C TRP A 57 -5.32 -13.22 20.05
N PHE A 58 -5.28 -12.13 20.82
CA PHE A 58 -4.04 -11.52 21.27
C PHE A 58 -3.23 -12.46 22.17
N THR A 59 -3.93 -13.19 23.04
CA THR A 59 -3.31 -14.19 23.90
C THR A 59 -2.67 -15.30 23.04
N GLN A 60 -3.42 -15.88 22.10
CA GLN A 60 -2.94 -17.01 21.28
C GLN A 60 -1.86 -16.63 20.25
N HIS A 61 -1.93 -15.44 19.66
CA HIS A 61 -1.10 -15.10 18.49
C HIS A 61 0.05 -14.16 18.82
N VAL A 62 -0.01 -13.46 19.96
CA VAL A 62 1.02 -12.52 20.38
C VAL A 62 1.67 -12.98 21.68
N ILE A 63 0.89 -13.23 22.73
CA ILE A 63 1.46 -13.58 24.05
C ILE A 63 2.10 -14.96 24.02
N GLU A 64 1.33 -16.01 23.69
CA GLU A 64 1.82 -17.40 23.72
C GLU A 64 3.07 -17.62 22.85
N PRO A 65 3.12 -17.19 21.57
CA PRO A 65 4.30 -17.43 20.74
C PRO A 65 5.52 -16.61 21.21
N THR A 66 5.30 -15.44 21.79
CA THR A 66 6.37 -14.65 22.40
C THR A 66 6.93 -15.40 23.60
N LEU A 67 6.07 -15.87 24.51
CA LEU A 67 6.50 -16.66 25.67
C LEU A 67 7.21 -17.96 25.27
N THR A 68 6.71 -18.70 24.28
CA THR A 68 7.39 -19.90 23.78
C THR A 68 8.77 -19.58 23.18
N THR A 69 8.89 -18.48 22.41
CA THR A 69 10.19 -18.06 21.87
C THR A 69 11.15 -17.67 22.99
N LEU A 70 10.63 -17.10 24.08
CA LEU A 70 11.40 -16.74 25.26
C LEU A 70 11.85 -17.99 26.06
N GLU A 71 10.99 -18.98 26.22
CA GLU A 71 11.30 -20.27 26.87
C GLU A 71 12.33 -21.05 26.04
N GLU A 72 12.14 -21.17 24.72
CA GLU A 72 13.09 -21.79 23.80
C GLU A 72 14.47 -21.11 23.81
N PHE A 73 14.54 -19.83 24.16
CA PHE A 73 15.82 -19.13 24.30
C PHE A 73 16.56 -19.53 25.58
N GLN A 74 15.83 -19.81 26.66
CA GLN A 74 16.40 -20.23 27.94
C GLN A 74 16.88 -21.69 27.93
N GLU A 75 16.28 -22.55 27.11
CA GLU A 75 16.55 -23.99 27.08
C GLU A 75 17.75 -24.42 26.21
N ARG A 76 18.50 -23.49 25.59
CA ARG A 76 19.62 -23.84 24.67
C ARG A 76 20.95 -24.20 25.35
N ASP A 77 20.93 -24.66 26.60
CA ASP A 77 22.12 -25.06 27.38
C ASP A 77 23.26 -24.02 27.48
N SER A 78 23.04 -22.77 27.05
CA SER A 78 24.05 -21.70 27.03
C SER A 78 24.29 -21.07 28.41
N GLY A 79 23.46 -21.42 29.41
CA GLY A 79 23.54 -20.88 30.77
C GLY A 79 22.98 -19.46 30.95
N TRP A 80 22.43 -18.86 29.88
CA TRP A 80 21.82 -17.53 29.95
C TRP A 80 20.34 -17.62 30.33
N ALA A 81 19.96 -16.88 31.39
CA ALA A 81 18.57 -16.67 31.74
C ALA A 81 18.12 -15.27 31.29
N LEU A 82 16.98 -15.19 30.60
CA LEU A 82 16.38 -13.90 30.23
C LEU A 82 16.08 -13.11 31.51
N SER A 83 16.77 -11.99 31.71
CA SER A 83 16.58 -11.15 32.91
C SER A 83 15.39 -10.18 32.76
N SER A 84 15.28 -9.48 31.63
CA SER A 84 14.16 -8.55 31.38
C SER A 84 13.99 -8.22 29.89
N ILE A 85 12.78 -7.84 29.49
CA ILE A 85 12.49 -7.26 28.18
C ILE A 85 12.44 -5.74 28.35
N LEU A 86 13.38 -5.02 27.74
CA LEU A 86 13.48 -3.56 27.89
C LEU A 86 12.39 -2.82 27.09
N ASN A 87 12.01 -3.33 25.91
CA ASN A 87 10.95 -2.74 25.09
C ASN A 87 10.32 -3.79 24.17
N LEU A 88 8.99 -3.85 24.15
CA LEU A 88 8.21 -4.63 23.18
C LEU A 88 7.25 -3.69 22.45
N THR A 89 7.49 -3.46 21.17
CA THR A 89 6.63 -2.62 20.34
C THR A 89 5.77 -3.48 19.41
N ILE A 90 4.46 -3.47 19.62
CA ILE A 90 3.49 -4.18 18.77
C ILE A 90 2.79 -3.15 17.88
N SER A 91 2.92 -3.30 16.56
CA SER A 91 2.23 -2.45 15.59
C SER A 91 0.96 -3.16 15.11
N ILE A 92 -0.20 -2.68 15.57
CA ILE A 92 -1.51 -3.19 15.16
C ILE A 92 -2.09 -2.23 14.12
N ASN A 93 -2.15 -2.68 12.87
CA ASN A 93 -2.85 -1.94 11.82
C ASN A 93 -4.26 -2.50 11.65
N LYS A 94 -5.27 -1.64 11.70
CA LYS A 94 -6.65 -2.02 11.42
C LYS A 94 -6.80 -2.29 9.92
N TYR A 95 -6.83 -3.57 9.53
CA TYR A 95 -7.19 -3.97 8.16
C TYR A 95 -8.71 -4.03 8.07
N ASN A 96 -9.32 -3.21 7.21
CA ASN A 96 -10.77 -3.18 7.03
C ASN A 96 -11.17 -3.83 5.71
N PRO A 97 -11.40 -5.16 5.66
CA PRO A 97 -11.81 -5.86 4.44
C PRO A 97 -13.25 -5.51 3.99
N LEU A 98 -13.94 -4.59 4.68
CA LEU A 98 -15.35 -4.23 4.45
C LEU A 98 -15.56 -3.03 3.50
N HIS A 99 -14.62 -2.76 2.60
CA HIS A 99 -14.96 -2.16 1.30
C HIS A 99 -15.25 -3.27 0.31
N ALA A 100 -16.36 -3.98 0.50
CA ALA A 100 -16.93 -4.86 -0.52
C ALA A 100 -17.52 -3.96 -1.62
N GLY A 101 -16.64 -3.42 -2.47
CA GLY A 101 -16.96 -2.50 -3.54
C GLY A 101 -16.01 -1.32 -3.61
N CYS A 102 -15.38 -1.14 -4.77
CA CYS A 102 -14.54 -0.01 -5.06
C CYS A 102 -15.40 1.26 -5.28
N TYR A 103 -16.03 1.75 -4.20
CA TYR A 103 -16.75 3.01 -4.18
C TYR A 103 -16.14 3.94 -3.14
N ILE A 104 -15.28 4.84 -3.63
CA ILE A 104 -14.80 5.98 -2.86
C ILE A 104 -15.58 7.22 -3.27
N LYS A 105 -16.11 7.94 -2.28
CA LYS A 105 -16.77 9.23 -2.50
C LYS A 105 -15.70 10.26 -2.89
N LEU A 106 -15.74 10.70 -4.15
CA LEU A 106 -14.84 11.75 -4.63
C LEU A 106 -15.10 13.09 -3.92
N PRO A 107 -14.07 13.93 -3.71
CA PRO A 107 -14.24 15.29 -3.22
C PRO A 107 -15.29 16.07 -4.01
N GLU A 108 -16.04 16.92 -3.31
CA GLU A 108 -17.13 17.71 -3.92
C GLU A 108 -16.62 18.63 -5.04
N GLU A 109 -15.40 19.15 -4.90
CA GLU A 109 -14.70 19.99 -5.88
C GLU A 109 -14.50 19.27 -7.24
N ILE A 110 -14.43 17.93 -7.24
CA ILE A 110 -14.31 17.12 -8.46
C ILE A 110 -15.70 16.74 -8.98
N THR A 111 -16.60 16.36 -8.08
CA THR A 111 -17.97 15.95 -8.41
C THR A 111 -18.75 17.09 -9.08
N THR A 112 -18.65 18.31 -8.54
CA THR A 112 -19.30 19.52 -9.07
C THR A 112 -18.86 19.88 -10.48
N LYS A 113 -17.59 19.61 -10.83
CA LYS A 113 -17.07 19.83 -12.19
C LYS A 113 -17.71 18.90 -13.22
N LYS A 114 -18.35 17.79 -12.81
CA LYS A 114 -18.93 16.79 -13.74
C LYS A 114 -17.96 16.36 -14.84
N ALA A 115 -16.67 16.30 -14.50
CA ALA A 115 -15.56 15.99 -15.41
C ALA A 115 -15.04 14.55 -15.26
N VAL A 116 -15.44 13.90 -14.17
CA VAL A 116 -15.07 12.54 -13.80
C VAL A 116 -16.33 11.69 -13.73
N ILE A 117 -16.23 10.46 -14.20
CA ILE A 117 -17.23 9.40 -14.08
C ILE A 117 -16.71 8.44 -13.02
N ASN A 118 -17.45 8.34 -11.91
CA ASN A 118 -17.19 7.37 -10.86
C ASN A 118 -18.18 6.21 -11.04
N VAL A 119 -17.76 5.10 -11.65
CA VAL A 119 -18.62 3.92 -11.81
C VAL A 119 -18.67 3.20 -10.48
N HIS A 120 -19.87 3.00 -9.95
CA HIS A 120 -20.10 2.31 -8.70
C HIS A 120 -20.15 0.81 -8.96
N SER A 121 -19.22 0.08 -8.35
CA SER A 121 -19.17 -1.37 -8.43
C SER A 121 -18.96 -1.96 -7.04
N MET A 122 -19.54 -3.15 -6.82
CA MET A 122 -19.35 -3.97 -5.62
C MET A 122 -18.09 -4.86 -5.71
N ASP A 123 -17.40 -4.86 -6.86
CA ASP A 123 -16.12 -5.55 -7.05
C ASP A 123 -14.91 -4.62 -6.84
N ASN A 124 -13.73 -5.22 -6.73
CA ASN A 124 -12.45 -4.51 -6.65
C ASN A 124 -11.89 -4.14 -8.04
N ALA A 125 -12.77 -3.95 -9.03
CA ALA A 125 -12.42 -3.76 -10.44
C ALA A 125 -12.64 -2.33 -10.95
N CYS A 126 -12.60 -1.32 -10.07
CA CYS A 126 -12.74 0.10 -10.44
C CYS A 126 -11.77 0.55 -11.55
N PHE A 127 -10.57 -0.04 -11.63
CA PHE A 127 -9.65 0.21 -12.74
C PHE A 127 -10.27 -0.19 -14.09
N THR A 128 -10.75 -1.42 -14.22
CA THR A 128 -11.32 -1.90 -15.49
C THR A 128 -12.63 -1.21 -15.82
N TRP A 129 -13.49 -0.98 -14.83
CA TRP A 129 -14.71 -0.20 -15.03
C TRP A 129 -14.42 1.23 -15.50
N SER A 130 -13.37 1.87 -14.98
CA SER A 130 -12.98 3.20 -15.43
C SER A 130 -12.44 3.19 -16.87
N VAL A 131 -11.68 2.17 -17.25
CA VAL A 131 -11.22 2.00 -18.65
C VAL A 131 -12.42 1.76 -19.58
N VAL A 132 -13.37 0.89 -19.18
CA VAL A 132 -14.58 0.65 -19.96
C VAL A 132 -15.40 1.93 -20.12
N ALA A 133 -15.57 2.73 -19.06
CA ALA A 133 -16.29 3.99 -19.14
C ALA A 133 -15.63 5.01 -20.09
N ALA A 134 -14.31 4.97 -20.24
CA ALA A 134 -13.58 5.78 -21.22
C ALA A 134 -13.78 5.28 -22.66
N LEU A 135 -13.76 3.96 -22.87
CA LEU A 135 -13.86 3.35 -24.20
C LEU A 135 -15.29 3.25 -24.73
N TYR A 136 -16.28 3.12 -23.84
CA TYR A 136 -17.70 2.95 -24.15
C TYR A 136 -18.53 3.99 -23.37
N PRO A 137 -18.44 5.28 -23.74
CA PRO A 137 -19.10 6.34 -23.00
C PRO A 137 -20.63 6.19 -23.03
N ALA A 138 -21.25 6.13 -21.85
CA ALA A 138 -22.69 6.11 -21.69
C ALA A 138 -23.29 7.53 -21.69
N GLU A 139 -24.49 7.70 -22.23
CA GLU A 139 -25.17 9.01 -22.24
C GLU A 139 -25.89 9.33 -20.92
N ARG A 140 -26.43 8.31 -20.24
CA ARG A 140 -27.24 8.44 -19.03
C ARG A 140 -26.75 7.48 -17.96
N ASN A 141 -26.97 7.84 -16.70
CA ASN A 141 -26.63 7.03 -15.53
C ASN A 141 -25.18 6.50 -15.60
N THR A 142 -24.25 7.38 -15.94
CA THR A 142 -22.84 7.04 -16.16
C THR A 142 -22.15 6.43 -14.94
N GLU A 143 -22.75 6.59 -13.75
CA GLU A 143 -22.30 6.01 -12.50
C GLU A 143 -22.64 4.53 -12.33
N ARG A 144 -23.54 3.96 -13.15
CA ARG A 144 -24.01 2.58 -13.00
C ARG A 144 -23.21 1.61 -13.88
N GLU A 145 -22.80 0.49 -13.31
CA GLU A 145 -22.16 -0.62 -14.04
C GLU A 145 -23.02 -1.12 -15.22
N SER A 146 -24.35 -1.17 -15.05
CA SER A 146 -25.29 -1.66 -16.07
C SER A 146 -25.40 -0.76 -17.31
N SER A 147 -24.83 0.44 -17.25
CA SER A 147 -24.75 1.34 -18.41
C SER A 147 -23.62 0.95 -19.38
N TYR A 148 -22.78 -0.02 -19.01
CA TYR A 148 -21.59 -0.40 -19.75
C TYR A 148 -21.57 -1.91 -20.03
N PRO A 149 -20.88 -2.36 -21.10
CA PRO A 149 -20.57 -3.77 -21.25
C PRO A 149 -19.69 -4.24 -20.09
N HIS A 150 -19.90 -5.47 -19.65
CA HIS A 150 -19.09 -6.04 -18.58
C HIS A 150 -17.62 -6.10 -18.99
N TYR A 151 -16.69 -5.65 -18.13
CA TYR A 151 -15.29 -5.48 -18.54
C TYR A 151 -14.62 -6.76 -19.05
N THR A 152 -15.02 -7.95 -18.56
CA THR A 152 -14.47 -9.23 -19.01
C THR A 152 -14.81 -9.58 -20.46
N THR A 153 -15.84 -8.96 -21.05
CA THR A 153 -16.23 -9.24 -22.44
C THR A 153 -15.50 -8.35 -23.44
N VAL A 154 -15.00 -7.19 -22.99
CA VAL A 154 -14.39 -6.17 -23.84
C VAL A 154 -12.90 -5.94 -23.58
N LEU A 155 -12.36 -6.45 -22.47
CA LEU A 155 -10.96 -6.33 -22.09
C LEU A 155 -10.31 -7.69 -21.87
N ASN A 156 -9.06 -7.83 -22.30
CA ASN A 156 -8.20 -8.96 -22.00
C ASN A 156 -7.52 -8.74 -20.63
N LEU A 157 -7.85 -9.60 -19.67
CA LEU A 157 -7.34 -9.59 -18.29
C LEU A 157 -6.39 -10.75 -17.99
N GLN A 158 -5.87 -11.44 -19.01
CA GLN A 158 -5.02 -12.60 -18.80
C GLN A 158 -3.74 -12.25 -18.01
N GLY A 159 -3.60 -12.86 -16.83
CA GLY A 159 -2.47 -12.62 -15.95
C GLY A 159 -2.42 -11.23 -15.32
N ILE A 160 -3.57 -10.55 -15.23
CA ILE A 160 -3.76 -9.33 -14.45
C ILE A 160 -4.48 -9.71 -13.17
N GLU A 161 -3.84 -9.44 -12.03
CA GLU A 161 -4.45 -9.63 -10.71
C GLU A 161 -5.10 -8.33 -10.24
N PHE A 162 -6.22 -8.48 -9.53
CA PHE A 162 -6.92 -7.36 -8.91
C PHE A 162 -6.52 -7.24 -7.43
N PRO A 163 -6.47 -6.00 -6.89
CA PRO A 163 -6.63 -4.72 -7.59
C PRO A 163 -5.43 -4.39 -8.49
N VAL A 164 -5.69 -3.74 -9.64
CA VAL A 164 -4.63 -3.40 -10.59
C VAL A 164 -3.74 -2.29 -10.01
N THR A 165 -2.46 -2.59 -9.84
CA THR A 165 -1.46 -1.61 -9.39
C THR A 165 -0.93 -0.78 -10.56
N LEU A 166 -0.39 0.41 -10.27
CA LEU A 166 0.22 1.29 -11.29
C LEU A 166 1.30 0.59 -12.13
N LYS A 167 2.04 -0.35 -11.52
CA LYS A 167 3.09 -1.13 -12.20
C LYS A 167 2.53 -2.08 -13.26
N ASN A 168 1.32 -2.61 -13.03
CA ASN A 168 0.66 -3.54 -13.93
C ASN A 168 -0.07 -2.85 -15.09
N ILE A 169 -0.22 -1.53 -15.08
CA ILE A 169 -0.89 -0.76 -16.15
C ILE A 169 -0.17 -0.93 -17.49
N ALA A 170 1.17 -0.88 -17.50
CA ALA A 170 1.94 -1.05 -18.75
C ALA A 170 1.72 -2.43 -19.38
N LYS A 171 1.55 -3.48 -18.56
CA LYS A 171 1.19 -4.82 -19.03
C LYS A 171 -0.22 -4.82 -19.62
N PHE A 172 -1.17 -4.19 -18.93
CA PHE A 172 -2.57 -4.09 -19.36
C PHE A 172 -2.74 -3.32 -20.68
N GLU A 173 -2.04 -2.20 -20.85
CA GLU A 173 -2.01 -1.41 -22.10
C GLU A 173 -1.62 -2.27 -23.30
N ARG A 174 -0.51 -3.01 -23.18
CA ARG A 174 0.00 -3.91 -24.23
C ARG A 174 -0.96 -5.04 -24.56
N LEU A 175 -1.64 -5.61 -23.56
CA LEU A 175 -2.61 -6.69 -23.76
C LEU A 175 -3.87 -6.25 -24.50
N ASN A 176 -4.26 -4.99 -24.35
CA ASN A 176 -5.52 -4.45 -24.88
C ASN A 176 -5.32 -3.51 -26.08
N ASN A 177 -4.06 -3.20 -26.43
CA ASN A 177 -3.69 -2.24 -27.46
C ASN A 177 -4.37 -0.86 -27.23
N ILE A 178 -4.22 -0.36 -26.01
CA ILE A 178 -4.76 0.92 -25.54
C ILE A 178 -3.68 1.71 -24.81
N SER A 179 -3.89 3.02 -24.67
CA SER A 179 -3.00 3.92 -23.92
C SER A 179 -3.74 4.53 -22.73
N ILE A 180 -3.05 4.69 -21.60
CA ILE A 180 -3.66 5.13 -20.33
C ILE A 180 -2.80 6.19 -19.66
N ASN A 181 -3.41 7.34 -19.39
CA ASN A 181 -2.84 8.34 -18.50
C ASN A 181 -3.49 8.23 -17.11
N VAL A 182 -2.70 8.43 -16.06
CA VAL A 182 -3.18 8.42 -14.68
C VAL A 182 -2.78 9.72 -14.00
N TYR A 183 -3.79 10.39 -13.44
CA TYR A 183 -3.67 11.60 -12.66
C TYR A 183 -4.04 11.33 -11.21
N THR A 184 -3.53 12.12 -10.28
CA THR A 184 -3.91 12.05 -8.87
C THR A 184 -4.20 13.43 -8.29
N ILE A 185 -4.78 13.44 -7.11
CA ILE A 185 -5.02 14.64 -6.33
C ILE A 185 -3.81 14.86 -5.43
N LYS A 186 -3.11 15.98 -5.61
CA LYS A 186 -2.04 16.41 -4.71
C LYS A 186 -2.65 16.80 -3.36
N GLU A 187 -2.04 16.34 -2.27
CA GLU A 187 -2.45 16.73 -0.92
C GLU A 187 -2.43 18.25 -0.75
N LYS A 188 -3.48 18.80 -0.13
CA LYS A 188 -3.59 20.22 0.18
C LYS A 188 -2.53 20.58 1.22
N LYS A 189 -1.51 21.35 0.83
CA LYS A 189 -0.66 22.07 1.81
C LYS A 189 -1.51 23.19 2.42
N LYS A 190 -1.27 23.55 3.69
CA LYS A 190 -2.03 24.58 4.43
C LYS A 190 -2.13 25.95 3.71
N GLU A 191 -1.29 26.19 2.70
CA GLU A 191 -1.23 27.41 1.90
C GLU A 191 -1.95 27.30 0.53
N GLU A 192 -2.34 26.10 0.08
CA GLU A 192 -3.01 25.89 -1.20
C GLU A 192 -4.55 25.87 -1.00
N GLU A 193 -5.24 26.92 -1.44
CA GLU A 193 -6.70 27.05 -1.34
C GLU A 193 -7.47 26.06 -2.25
N GLN A 194 -6.82 25.51 -3.29
CA GLN A 194 -7.48 24.72 -4.33
C GLN A 194 -6.88 23.34 -4.52
N LEU A 195 -7.74 22.38 -4.83
CA LEU A 195 -7.36 21.03 -5.22
C LEU A 195 -6.54 21.05 -6.51
N THR A 196 -5.35 20.43 -6.47
CA THR A 196 -4.44 20.36 -7.61
C THR A 196 -4.33 18.92 -8.11
N ILE A 197 -4.74 18.70 -9.37
CA ILE A 197 -4.58 17.46 -10.10
C ILE A 197 -3.21 17.44 -10.78
N VAL A 198 -2.45 16.37 -10.59
CA VAL A 198 -1.12 16.18 -11.18
C VAL A 198 -1.03 14.82 -11.88
N PRO A 199 -0.30 14.68 -12.99
CA PRO A 199 -0.05 13.37 -13.59
C PRO A 199 0.88 12.56 -12.68
N ILE A 200 0.58 11.27 -12.51
CA ILE A 200 1.48 10.30 -11.85
C ILE A 200 2.04 9.28 -12.84
N ARG A 201 1.34 9.08 -13.95
CA ARG A 201 1.78 8.24 -15.06
C ARG A 201 1.22 8.79 -16.35
N LEU A 202 2.07 8.98 -17.34
CA LEU A 202 1.66 9.29 -18.69
C LEU A 202 2.11 8.14 -19.59
N THR A 203 1.32 7.88 -20.62
CA THR A 203 1.73 7.03 -21.73
C THR A 203 2.72 7.78 -22.61
N ASP A 204 3.69 7.08 -23.20
CA ASP A 204 4.67 7.70 -24.09
C ASP A 204 4.07 8.01 -25.47
N GLU A 205 3.10 7.20 -25.90
CA GLU A 205 2.43 7.33 -27.19
C GLU A 205 0.92 7.22 -27.01
N LYS A 206 0.20 8.29 -27.35
CA LYS A 206 -1.26 8.28 -27.35
C LYS A 206 -1.79 7.45 -28.52
N MET A 207 -2.52 6.40 -28.20
CA MET A 207 -3.19 5.53 -29.16
C MET A 207 -4.63 5.99 -29.43
N ASP A 208 -5.25 5.49 -30.51
CA ASP A 208 -6.66 5.76 -30.85
C ASP A 208 -7.61 5.43 -29.70
N LYS A 209 -7.36 4.31 -29.03
CA LYS A 209 -8.02 3.92 -27.79
C LYS A 209 -7.21 4.47 -26.62
N HIS A 210 -7.73 5.52 -26.00
CA HIS A 210 -7.07 6.20 -24.89
C HIS A 210 -8.01 6.38 -23.70
N ALA A 211 -7.49 6.21 -22.49
CA ALA A 211 -8.21 6.49 -21.24
C ALA A 211 -7.40 7.42 -20.33
N ASN A 212 -8.02 8.53 -19.90
CA ASN A 212 -7.51 9.35 -18.82
C ASN A 212 -8.18 8.90 -17.51
N LEU A 213 -7.40 8.49 -16.52
CA LEU A 213 -7.90 7.99 -15.23
C LEU A 213 -7.48 8.90 -14.08
N LEU A 214 -8.35 9.03 -13.08
CA LEU A 214 -8.07 9.68 -11.81
C LEU A 214 -7.87 8.61 -10.75
N TYR A 215 -6.70 8.61 -10.11
CA TYR A 215 -6.36 7.80 -8.96
C TYR A 215 -6.56 8.61 -7.68
N VAL A 216 -7.40 8.10 -6.78
CA VAL A 216 -7.73 8.70 -5.49
C VAL A 216 -7.38 7.71 -4.39
N GLN A 217 -6.50 8.10 -3.48
CA GLN A 217 -6.21 7.31 -2.29
C GLN A 217 -7.31 7.52 -1.25
N ASP A 218 -7.69 6.45 -0.55
CA ASP A 218 -8.57 6.59 0.59
C ASP A 218 -7.83 7.32 1.73
N ALA A 219 -8.48 8.32 2.33
CA ALA A 219 -7.93 9.05 3.47
C ALA A 219 -7.87 8.20 4.75
N GLN A 220 -8.58 7.07 4.79
CA GLN A 220 -8.67 6.18 5.95
C GLN A 220 -7.76 4.94 5.80
N ASP A 221 -7.37 4.57 4.59
CA ASP A 221 -6.50 3.45 4.29
C ASP A 221 -5.53 3.79 3.14
N ASN A 222 -4.27 4.07 3.51
CA ASN A 222 -3.21 4.42 2.56
C ASN A 222 -2.89 3.31 1.55
N ASN A 223 -3.38 2.08 1.77
CA ASN A 223 -3.14 0.94 0.88
C ASN A 223 -4.24 0.72 -0.17
N VAL A 224 -5.37 1.42 -0.07
CA VAL A 224 -6.50 1.25 -1.00
C VAL A 224 -6.64 2.50 -1.87
N GLY A 225 -6.38 2.31 -3.16
CA GLY A 225 -6.55 3.34 -4.17
C GLY A 225 -7.72 3.04 -5.09
N HIS A 226 -8.47 4.08 -5.45
CA HIS A 226 -9.62 4.02 -6.34
C HIS A 226 -9.31 4.68 -7.69
N PHE A 227 -9.81 4.07 -8.76
CA PHE A 227 -9.73 4.65 -10.10
C PHE A 227 -11.10 5.16 -10.53
N ALA A 228 -11.13 6.34 -11.13
CA ALA A 228 -12.29 6.91 -11.79
C ALA A 228 -11.93 7.39 -13.21
N CYS A 229 -12.90 7.42 -14.12
CA CYS A 229 -12.68 7.84 -15.50
C CYS A 229 -12.74 9.37 -15.65
N ILE A 230 -11.71 9.99 -16.20
CA ILE A 230 -11.71 11.43 -16.54
C ILE A 230 -12.27 11.58 -17.96
N LYS A 231 -13.56 11.92 -18.06
CA LYS A 231 -14.20 12.18 -19.37
C LYS A 231 -13.84 13.54 -19.96
N ASN A 232 -13.41 14.51 -19.14
CA ASN A 232 -13.04 15.84 -19.62
C ASN A 232 -11.91 16.43 -18.77
N LEU A 233 -10.66 16.19 -19.18
CA LEU A 233 -9.46 16.64 -18.46
C LEU A 233 -9.40 18.18 -18.36
N SER A 234 -9.70 18.87 -19.47
CA SER A 234 -9.76 20.33 -19.55
C SER A 234 -10.66 20.93 -18.47
N ARG A 235 -11.88 20.40 -18.33
CA ARG A 235 -12.83 20.85 -17.32
C ARG A 235 -12.31 20.54 -15.91
N LEU A 236 -11.71 19.37 -15.71
CA LEU A 236 -11.18 18.93 -14.42
C LEU A 236 -10.09 19.88 -13.89
N VAL A 237 -9.10 20.23 -14.72
CA VAL A 237 -7.95 21.06 -14.29
C VAL A 237 -8.09 22.54 -14.64
N SER A 238 -9.24 22.94 -15.18
CA SER A 238 -9.49 24.33 -15.59
C SER A 238 -9.17 25.34 -14.49
N SER A 239 -9.58 25.07 -13.25
CA SER A 239 -9.33 25.94 -12.08
C SER A 239 -7.84 26.09 -11.75
N GLN A 240 -7.01 25.10 -12.10
CA GLN A 240 -5.56 25.13 -11.84
C GLN A 240 -4.79 26.04 -12.79
N ILE A 241 -5.31 26.24 -14.00
CA ILE A 241 -4.59 26.95 -15.07
C ILE A 241 -4.85 28.46 -14.98
N ASN A 242 -6.12 28.87 -14.90
CA ASN A 242 -6.48 30.28 -14.69
C ASN A 242 -7.95 30.41 -14.23
N LYS A 243 -8.30 31.55 -13.63
CA LYS A 243 -9.66 31.87 -13.15
C LYS A 243 -10.67 32.22 -14.27
N LYS A 244 -10.33 32.05 -15.55
CA LYS A 244 -11.20 32.41 -16.69
C LYS A 244 -12.02 31.21 -17.17
N ASN A 245 -13.27 31.47 -17.54
CA ASN A 245 -14.29 30.47 -17.91
C ASN A 245 -14.22 29.96 -19.36
N GLY A 246 -13.07 30.07 -20.03
CA GLY A 246 -12.89 29.60 -21.42
C GLY A 246 -12.62 28.10 -21.52
N GLN A 247 -12.96 27.49 -22.66
CA GLN A 247 -12.53 26.13 -23.01
C GLN A 247 -11.00 26.11 -23.14
N LYS A 248 -10.34 25.16 -22.47
CA LYS A 248 -8.89 25.04 -22.44
C LYS A 248 -8.46 23.81 -23.24
N TYR A 249 -7.44 23.95 -24.07
CA TYR A 249 -6.78 22.81 -24.72
C TYR A 249 -5.51 22.51 -23.93
N ILE A 250 -5.43 21.29 -23.41
CA ILE A 250 -4.26 20.82 -22.67
C ILE A 250 -3.46 19.96 -23.65
N CYS A 251 -2.16 20.21 -23.72
CA CYS A 251 -1.27 19.34 -24.45
C CYS A 251 -1.17 18.03 -23.68
N GLU A 252 -1.83 16.99 -24.20
CA GLU A 252 -1.58 15.61 -23.81
C GLU A 252 -0.42 15.16 -24.71
N TRP A 253 0.73 14.87 -24.09
CA TRP A 253 1.94 14.43 -24.79
C TRP A 253 1.72 13.05 -25.41
#